data_AF-A0A8J9S3G6-F1
#
_entry.id   AF-A0A8J9S3G6-F1
#
_cell.length_a   1.000
_cell.length_b   1.000
_cell.length_c   1.000
_cell.angle_alpha   90.00
_cell.angle_beta   90.00
_cell.angle_gamma   90.00
#
_symmetry.space_group_name_H-M   'P 1'
#
loop_
_entity.id
_entity.type
_entity.pdbx_description
1 polymer ?
#
loop_
_entity_poly.entity_id
_entity_poly.type
_entity_poly.pdbx_seq_one_letter_code
_entity_poly.pdbx_strand_id
1 'polypeptide(L)'
;MAENSRRKLLIHFSAIGSTLATLPSSSEALFTPKDRRQLEVCLVNVLRVVYWSQNIAITLQSADDSSDTKRAKYLEARLGAKAALTGKVGGGASGKVYTLASLRLPSCLEDLEYYARPQSRQVADLRRDFYEGLAAVVEFDGLDTLTDPSPRSSLTLGQVNEQKVLFVQRMLAERVVPIGQQLVASFPAESVQQAHVFMQQYYSSELPLAQKRDGEELATA
;
A
#
# COMPACT_ATOMS: atom_id res chain seq x y z
N MET A 1 -4.34 23.91 -4.98
CA MET A 1 -3.14 24.60 -4.42
C MET A 1 -3.30 24.85 -2.92
N ALA A 2 -3.48 23.81 -2.09
CA ALA A 2 -3.72 23.97 -0.64
C ALA A 2 -3.04 22.86 0.21
N GLU A 3 -1.97 22.24 -0.28
CA GLU A 3 -1.36 21.07 0.37
C GLU A 3 0.00 21.38 1.05
N ASN A 4 0.65 22.48 0.68
CA ASN A 4 1.93 22.91 1.27
C ASN A 4 1.81 23.61 2.64
N SER A 5 0.60 23.78 3.19
CA SER A 5 0.39 24.59 4.40
C SER A 5 0.52 23.83 5.71
N ARG A 6 0.65 22.49 5.70
CA ARG A 6 0.79 21.69 6.93
C ARG A 6 2.23 21.62 7.48
N ARG A 7 3.24 21.92 6.64
CA ARG A 7 4.66 21.81 7.04
C ARG A 7 5.23 23.07 7.73
N LYS A 8 4.47 24.16 7.85
CA LYS A 8 4.99 25.46 8.34
C LYS A 8 4.64 25.84 9.80
N LEU A 9 3.87 25.05 10.54
CA LEU A 9 3.33 25.49 11.84
C LEU A 9 4.00 24.89 13.09
N LEU A 10 5.13 24.21 12.97
CA LEU A 10 5.84 23.60 14.11
C LEU A 10 7.37 23.80 14.05
N ILE A 11 7.82 25.00 13.67
CA ILE A 11 9.24 25.39 13.72
C ILE A 11 9.38 26.71 14.50
N HIS A 12 8.91 26.73 15.74
CA HIS A 12 9.30 27.76 16.70
C HIS A 12 9.19 27.17 18.09
N PHE A 13 10.27 26.51 18.56
CA PHE A 13 10.73 26.48 19.95
C PHE A 13 11.92 25.52 20.06
N SER A 14 13.14 26.06 19.89
CA SER A 14 14.27 25.77 20.78
C SER A 14 15.45 26.65 20.40
N ALA A 15 15.71 27.60 21.31
CA ALA A 15 16.87 28.45 21.31
C ALA A 15 18.04 27.72 22.00
N ILE A 16 19.20 27.81 21.34
CA ILE A 16 20.53 28.09 21.89
C ILE A 16 21.02 27.19 23.05
N GLY A 17 21.86 26.24 22.68
CA GLY A 17 22.85 25.62 23.56
C GLY A 17 24.07 25.24 22.73
N SER A 18 25.09 26.10 22.72
CA SER A 18 26.37 25.83 22.04
C SER A 18 27.21 24.88 22.89
N THR A 19 27.37 23.64 22.43
CA THR A 19 28.44 22.74 22.86
C THR A 19 29.17 22.22 21.62
N LEU A 20 30.50 22.34 21.61
CA LEU A 20 31.36 21.75 20.60
C LEU A 20 31.14 20.23 20.58
N ALA A 21 30.51 19.72 19.53
CA ALA A 21 30.33 18.30 19.30
C ALA A 21 31.24 17.85 18.15
N THR A 22 32.13 16.92 18.50
CA THR A 22 32.74 15.94 17.60
C THR A 22 31.69 15.42 16.62
N LEU A 23 31.92 15.62 15.32
CA LEU A 23 31.01 15.20 14.25
C LEU A 23 30.88 13.67 14.24
N PRO A 24 29.72 13.07 14.56
CA PRO A 24 29.49 11.68 14.24
C PRO A 24 29.41 11.55 12.72
N SER A 25 30.29 10.72 12.16
CA SER A 25 30.34 10.40 10.73
C SER A 25 29.26 9.40 10.31
N SER A 26 28.15 9.28 11.05
CA SER A 26 27.02 8.43 10.65
C SER A 26 25.85 9.28 10.15
N SER A 27 25.35 8.94 8.97
CA SER A 27 24.15 9.51 8.35
C SER A 27 22.86 9.35 9.17
N GLU A 28 22.93 8.73 10.35
CA GLU A 28 21.79 8.52 11.25
C GLU A 28 21.41 9.77 12.05
N ALA A 29 22.30 10.76 12.18
CA ALA A 29 22.03 12.00 12.94
C ALA A 29 21.03 12.95 12.27
N LEU A 30 20.53 12.63 11.06
CA LEU A 30 19.64 13.50 10.28
C LEU A 30 18.13 13.26 10.53
N PHE A 31 17.75 12.20 11.24
CA PHE A 31 16.33 11.89 11.47
C PHE A 31 15.93 12.15 12.91
N THR A 32 14.89 12.96 13.11
CA THR A 32 14.28 13.07 14.43
C THR A 32 13.49 11.79 14.75
N PRO A 33 13.25 11.45 16.03
CA PRO A 33 12.40 10.31 16.39
C PRO A 33 11.00 10.36 15.75
N LYS A 34 10.50 11.57 15.43
CA LYS A 34 9.24 11.77 14.71
C LYS A 34 9.32 11.30 13.25
N ASP A 35 10.44 11.55 12.58
CA ASP A 35 10.68 11.14 11.20
C ASP A 35 10.72 9.62 11.05
N ARG A 36 11.40 8.95 12.00
CA ARG A 36 11.47 7.49 12.03
C ARG A 36 10.07 6.86 12.16
N ARG A 37 9.22 7.40 13.02
CA ARG A 37 7.86 6.91 13.20
C ARG A 37 7.00 7.13 11.96
N GLN A 38 7.16 8.25 11.26
CA GLN A 38 6.44 8.52 10.01
C GLN A 38 6.85 7.52 8.92
N LEU A 39 8.15 7.24 8.80
CA LEU A 39 8.66 6.21 7.89
C LEU A 39 8.04 4.84 8.17
N GLU A 40 8.07 4.39 9.43
CA GLU A 40 7.49 3.10 9.84
C GLU A 40 6.00 3.02 9.49
N VAL A 41 5.21 4.08 9.75
CA VAL A 41 3.79 4.14 9.38
C VAL A 41 3.59 4.05 7.86
N CYS A 42 4.43 4.72 7.07
CA CYS A 42 4.36 4.65 5.61
C CYS A 42 4.70 3.24 5.09
N LEU A 43 5.71 2.59 5.65
CA LEU A 43 6.07 1.20 5.32
C LEU A 43 4.93 0.23 5.66
N VAL A 44 4.33 0.38 6.83
CA VAL A 44 3.15 -0.41 7.23
C VAL A 44 2.01 -0.22 6.23
N ASN A 45 1.72 1.02 5.82
CA ASN A 45 0.64 1.27 4.86
C ASN A 45 0.92 0.64 3.49
N VAL A 46 2.16 0.67 2.99
CA VAL A 46 2.53 -0.04 1.76
C VAL A 46 2.39 -1.55 1.92
N LEU A 47 2.88 -2.12 3.03
CA LEU A 47 2.75 -3.56 3.32
C LEU A 47 1.30 -4.02 3.37
N ARG A 48 0.39 -3.23 3.95
CA ARG A 48 -1.06 -3.53 3.97
C ARG A 48 -1.63 -3.62 2.57
N VAL A 49 -1.28 -2.69 1.68
CA VAL A 49 -1.71 -2.72 0.27
C VAL A 49 -1.11 -3.93 -0.46
N VAL A 50 0.16 -4.27 -0.20
CA VAL A 50 0.82 -5.44 -0.78
C VAL A 50 0.14 -6.74 -0.35
N TYR A 51 -0.11 -6.92 0.95
CA TYR A 51 -0.74 -8.15 1.46
C TYR A 51 -2.20 -8.27 1.04
N TRP A 52 -2.94 -7.15 1.01
CA TRP A 52 -4.27 -7.11 0.42
C TRP A 52 -4.23 -7.55 -1.06
N SER A 53 -3.33 -6.97 -1.86
CA SER A 53 -3.17 -7.31 -3.28
C SER A 53 -2.85 -8.79 -3.49
N GLN A 54 -1.93 -9.34 -2.69
CA GLN A 54 -1.55 -10.74 -2.72
C GLN A 54 -2.74 -11.65 -2.37
N ASN A 55 -3.48 -11.33 -1.32
CA ASN A 55 -4.66 -12.09 -0.90
C ASN A 55 -5.75 -12.09 -1.98
N ILE A 56 -6.03 -10.94 -2.59
CA ILE A 56 -6.97 -10.85 -3.71
C ILE A 56 -6.50 -11.70 -4.89
N ALA A 57 -5.23 -11.60 -5.27
CA ALA A 57 -4.70 -12.35 -6.41
C ALA A 57 -4.77 -13.87 -6.19
N ILE A 58 -4.45 -14.35 -4.98
CA ILE A 58 -4.57 -15.77 -4.60
C ILE A 58 -6.03 -16.24 -4.71
N THR A 59 -6.99 -15.47 -4.20
CA THR A 59 -8.41 -15.83 -4.29
C THR A 59 -8.89 -15.83 -5.74
N LEU A 60 -8.49 -14.86 -6.56
CA LEU A 60 -8.86 -14.84 -7.98
C LEU A 60 -8.25 -16.01 -8.78
N GLN A 61 -7.09 -16.51 -8.36
CA GLN A 61 -6.42 -17.65 -8.98
C GLN A 61 -7.06 -19.01 -8.60
N SER A 62 -7.72 -19.10 -7.45
CA SER A 62 -8.32 -20.35 -6.95
C SER A 62 -9.34 -20.92 -7.95
N ALA A 63 -9.15 -22.19 -8.34
CA ALA A 63 -10.09 -22.89 -9.24
C ALA A 63 -11.41 -23.24 -8.54
N ASP A 64 -11.36 -23.44 -7.22
CA ASP A 64 -12.48 -23.95 -6.41
C ASP A 64 -13.50 -22.87 -6.04
N ASP A 65 -13.18 -21.60 -6.29
CA ASP A 65 -14.07 -20.49 -5.95
C ASP A 65 -15.21 -20.34 -6.96
N SER A 66 -16.43 -20.16 -6.43
CA SER A 66 -17.62 -19.90 -7.24
C SER A 66 -17.44 -18.66 -8.12
N SER A 67 -18.13 -18.64 -9.27
CA SER A 67 -18.15 -17.46 -10.16
C SER A 67 -18.54 -16.18 -9.41
N ASP A 68 -19.45 -16.27 -8.43
CA ASP A 68 -19.88 -15.12 -7.65
C ASP A 68 -18.81 -14.64 -6.67
N THR A 69 -18.05 -15.56 -6.06
CA THR A 69 -16.88 -15.21 -5.25
C THR A 69 -15.83 -14.48 -6.09
N LYS A 70 -15.52 -14.98 -7.29
CA LYS A 70 -14.57 -14.32 -8.21
C LYS A 70 -15.04 -12.94 -8.63
N ARG A 71 -16.33 -12.78 -8.94
CA ARG A 71 -16.93 -11.47 -9.25
C ARG A 71 -16.84 -10.50 -8.08
N ALA A 72 -17.16 -10.95 -6.88
CA ALA A 72 -17.06 -10.13 -5.67
C ALA A 72 -15.62 -9.69 -5.41
N LYS A 73 -14.64 -10.58 -5.60
CA LYS A 73 -13.21 -10.27 -5.43
C LYS A 73 -12.66 -9.37 -6.52
N TYR A 74 -13.11 -9.53 -7.75
CA TYR A 74 -12.80 -8.62 -8.84
C TYR A 74 -13.29 -7.20 -8.53
N LEU A 75 -14.52 -7.05 -8.04
CA LEU A 75 -15.01 -5.75 -7.58
C LEU A 75 -14.19 -5.19 -6.42
N GLU A 76 -13.89 -6.02 -5.41
CA GLU A 76 -13.09 -5.63 -4.25
C GLU A 76 -11.72 -5.13 -4.70
N ALA A 77 -11.09 -5.78 -5.68
CA ALA A 77 -9.82 -5.36 -6.28
C ALA A 77 -9.90 -3.95 -6.86
N ARG A 78 -10.91 -3.68 -7.69
CA ARG A 78 -11.08 -2.38 -8.36
C ARG A 78 -11.40 -1.27 -7.36
N LEU A 79 -12.40 -1.50 -6.51
CA LEU A 79 -12.80 -0.54 -5.50
C LEU A 79 -11.68 -0.29 -4.50
N GLY A 80 -10.95 -1.33 -4.08
CA GLY A 80 -9.83 -1.24 -3.17
C GLY A 80 -8.64 -0.48 -3.76
N ALA A 81 -8.28 -0.73 -5.02
CA ALA A 81 -7.23 0.01 -5.70
C ALA A 81 -7.58 1.50 -5.82
N LYS A 82 -8.81 1.82 -6.25
CA LYS A 82 -9.29 3.21 -6.32
C LYS A 82 -9.31 3.87 -4.95
N ALA A 83 -9.80 3.18 -3.93
CA ALA A 83 -9.82 3.66 -2.55
C ALA A 83 -8.41 3.95 -2.02
N ALA A 84 -7.46 3.05 -2.23
CA ALA A 84 -6.07 3.25 -1.83
C ALA A 84 -5.45 4.49 -2.49
N LEU A 85 -5.71 4.70 -3.78
CA LEU A 85 -5.14 5.82 -4.55
C LEU A 85 -5.82 7.16 -4.30
N THR A 86 -7.13 7.18 -4.05
CA THR A 86 -7.92 8.43 -4.02
C THR A 86 -8.48 8.79 -2.64
N GLY A 87 -8.51 7.83 -1.71
CA GLY A 87 -9.23 7.95 -0.44
C GLY A 87 -10.76 7.98 -0.59
N LYS A 88 -11.30 7.79 -1.80
CA LYS A 88 -12.74 7.79 -2.06
C LYS A 88 -13.28 6.37 -2.12
N VAL A 89 -14.43 6.16 -1.50
CA VAL A 89 -15.11 4.85 -1.44
C VAL A 89 -16.46 4.94 -2.13
N GLY A 90 -16.74 3.98 -3.02
CA GLY A 90 -18.03 3.86 -3.69
C GLY A 90 -19.11 3.16 -2.86
N GLY A 91 -20.36 3.29 -3.31
CA GLY A 91 -21.47 2.53 -2.74
C GLY A 91 -21.29 1.02 -2.90
N GLY A 92 -21.65 0.26 -1.86
CA GLY A 92 -21.53 -1.21 -1.84
C GLY A 92 -20.13 -1.75 -1.55
N ALA A 93 -19.20 -0.88 -1.12
CA ALA A 93 -17.85 -1.28 -0.77
C ALA A 93 -17.80 -2.12 0.52
N SER A 94 -16.89 -3.10 0.56
CA SER A 94 -16.62 -3.90 1.76
C SER A 94 -15.84 -3.10 2.80
N GLY A 95 -15.85 -3.55 4.06
CA GLY A 95 -15.07 -2.91 5.14
C GLY A 95 -13.58 -2.76 4.79
N LYS A 96 -13.01 -3.72 4.06
CA LYS A 96 -11.61 -3.68 3.60
C LYS A 96 -11.33 -2.50 2.67
N VAL A 97 -12.27 -2.13 1.81
CA VAL A 97 -12.11 -0.98 0.91
C VAL A 97 -12.08 0.33 1.70
N TYR A 98 -12.90 0.46 2.74
CA TYR A 98 -12.84 1.62 3.65
C TYR A 98 -11.52 1.69 4.40
N THR A 99 -10.98 0.54 4.81
CA THR A 99 -9.65 0.46 5.40
C THR A 99 -8.56 0.93 4.43
N LEU A 100 -8.61 0.53 3.16
CA LEU A 100 -7.65 0.97 2.14
C LEU A 100 -7.73 2.48 1.89
N ALA A 101 -8.95 3.06 1.89
CA ALA A 101 -9.13 4.51 1.75
C ALA A 101 -8.47 5.32 2.88
N SER A 102 -8.39 4.77 4.09
CA SER A 102 -7.82 5.47 5.25
C SER A 102 -6.29 5.46 5.28
N LEU A 103 -5.63 4.63 4.47
CA LEU A 103 -4.17 4.50 4.44
C LEU A 103 -3.46 5.74 3.88
N ARG A 104 -4.16 6.59 3.13
CA ARG A 104 -3.59 7.78 2.46
C ARG A 104 -2.31 7.45 1.69
N LEU A 105 -2.37 6.37 0.90
CA LEU A 105 -1.22 5.81 0.20
C LEU A 105 -0.41 6.86 -0.61
N PRO A 106 -1.01 7.80 -1.37
CA PRO A 106 -0.22 8.78 -2.13
C PRO A 106 0.71 9.62 -1.24
N SER A 107 0.23 10.07 -0.08
CA SER A 107 1.05 10.84 0.86
C SER A 107 2.17 9.98 1.46
N CYS A 108 1.88 8.72 1.80
CA CYS A 108 2.91 7.80 2.29
C CYS A 108 3.99 7.55 1.24
N LEU A 109 3.61 7.38 -0.02
CA LEU A 109 4.51 7.17 -1.14
C LEU A 109 5.43 8.38 -1.38
N GLU A 110 4.92 9.61 -1.24
CA GLU A 110 5.73 10.84 -1.27
C GLU A 110 6.72 10.92 -0.11
N ASP A 111 6.28 10.56 1.10
CA ASP A 111 7.14 10.55 2.29
C ASP A 111 8.24 9.49 2.16
N LEU A 112 7.95 8.31 1.61
CA LEU A 112 8.96 7.28 1.33
C LEU A 112 10.05 7.80 0.38
N GLU A 113 9.70 8.49 -0.70
CA GLU A 113 10.67 9.11 -1.61
C GLU A 113 11.57 10.12 -0.88
N TYR A 114 10.99 10.90 0.03
CA TYR A 114 11.74 11.84 0.87
C TYR A 114 12.75 11.14 1.79
N TYR A 115 12.35 10.04 2.42
CA TYR A 115 13.18 9.28 3.36
C TYR A 115 14.24 8.39 2.68
N ALA A 116 14.09 8.07 1.40
CA ALA A 116 14.97 7.16 0.67
C ALA A 116 16.37 7.71 0.32
N ARG A 117 16.75 8.92 0.75
CA ARG A 117 18.05 9.52 0.38
C ARG A 117 19.21 8.62 0.85
N PRO A 118 20.14 8.20 -0.03
CA PRO A 118 20.46 8.69 -1.38
C PRO A 118 19.76 7.99 -2.58
N GLN A 119 18.99 6.94 -2.36
CA GLN A 119 18.32 6.13 -3.40
C GLN A 119 17.00 6.74 -3.92
N SER A 120 16.81 8.05 -3.79
CA SER A 120 15.52 8.71 -4.06
C SER A 120 15.03 8.50 -5.50
N ARG A 121 15.93 8.41 -6.49
CA ARG A 121 15.55 8.16 -7.88
C ARG A 121 14.94 6.77 -8.07
N GLN A 122 15.58 5.73 -7.55
CA GLN A 122 15.09 4.36 -7.64
C GLN A 122 13.73 4.24 -6.94
N VAL A 123 13.60 4.83 -5.75
CA VAL A 123 12.33 4.84 -5.00
C VAL A 123 11.26 5.65 -5.74
N ALA A 124 11.60 6.76 -6.40
CA ALA A 124 10.66 7.52 -7.22
C ALA A 124 10.13 6.71 -8.41
N ASP A 125 10.99 5.93 -9.08
CA ASP A 125 10.60 5.03 -10.16
C ASP A 125 9.69 3.90 -9.64
N LEU A 126 10.09 3.20 -8.57
CA LEU A 126 9.26 2.15 -7.94
C LEU A 126 7.91 2.70 -7.47
N ARG A 127 7.89 3.90 -6.89
CA ARG A 127 6.67 4.59 -6.47
C ARG A 127 5.72 4.83 -7.65
N ARG A 128 6.23 5.37 -8.75
CA ARG A 128 5.44 5.60 -9.97
C ARG A 128 4.88 4.28 -10.48
N ASP A 129 5.72 3.26 -10.60
CA ASP A 129 5.31 1.98 -11.17
C ASP A 129 4.30 1.25 -10.28
N PHE A 130 4.39 1.42 -8.96
CA PHE A 130 3.42 0.91 -7.98
C PHE A 130 2.07 1.62 -8.12
N TYR A 131 2.08 2.96 -8.23
CA TYR A 131 0.89 3.77 -8.46
C TYR A 131 0.21 3.38 -9.77
N GLU A 132 0.97 3.27 -10.86
CA GLU A 132 0.48 2.88 -12.19
C GLU A 132 -0.10 1.46 -12.20
N GLY A 133 0.52 0.52 -11.47
CA GLY A 133 -0.01 -0.84 -11.34
C GLY A 133 -1.41 -0.86 -10.69
N LEU A 134 -1.62 -0.07 -9.63
CA LEU A 134 -2.93 0.08 -9.01
C LEU A 134 -3.91 0.84 -9.90
N ALA A 135 -3.46 1.89 -10.59
CA ALA A 135 -4.29 2.65 -11.52
C ALA A 135 -4.78 1.78 -12.68
N ALA A 136 -3.91 0.92 -13.21
CA ALA A 136 -4.27 -0.03 -14.26
C ALA A 136 -5.38 -1.01 -13.82
N VAL A 137 -5.40 -1.43 -12.54
CA VAL A 137 -6.51 -2.24 -12.00
C VAL A 137 -7.84 -1.48 -12.02
N VAL A 138 -7.81 -0.17 -11.78
CA VAL A 138 -9.00 0.69 -11.79
C VAL A 138 -9.49 0.92 -13.23
N GLU A 139 -8.58 1.32 -14.13
CA GLU A 139 -8.91 1.90 -15.43
C GLU A 139 -9.02 0.89 -16.58
N PHE A 140 -8.69 -0.38 -16.34
CA PHE A 140 -8.59 -1.41 -17.38
C PHE A 140 -9.79 -1.50 -18.35
N ASP A 141 -11.01 -1.32 -17.85
CA ASP A 141 -12.23 -1.43 -18.65
C ASP A 141 -12.81 -0.08 -19.11
N GLY A 142 -12.14 1.03 -18.78
CA GLY A 142 -12.60 2.38 -19.09
C GLY A 142 -13.92 2.79 -18.45
N LEU A 143 -14.47 1.99 -17.51
CA LEU A 143 -15.74 2.29 -16.84
C LEU A 143 -15.57 3.17 -15.61
N ASP A 144 -14.42 3.08 -14.96
CA ASP A 144 -14.06 3.91 -13.81
C ASP A 144 -12.71 4.57 -14.07
N THR A 145 -12.64 5.87 -13.79
CA THR A 145 -11.38 6.61 -13.75
C THR A 145 -11.00 6.96 -12.31
N LEU A 146 -9.74 7.35 -12.10
CA LEU A 146 -9.31 7.92 -10.81
C LEU A 146 -9.97 9.28 -10.51
N THR A 147 -10.46 9.98 -11.53
CA THR A 147 -11.09 11.30 -11.38
C THR A 147 -12.58 11.19 -11.02
N ASP A 148 -13.25 10.11 -11.41
CA ASP A 148 -14.68 9.92 -11.15
C ASP A 148 -15.00 9.86 -9.65
N PRO A 149 -15.98 10.64 -9.17
CA PRO A 149 -16.27 10.77 -7.74
C PRO A 149 -16.88 9.51 -7.13
N SER A 150 -17.52 8.64 -7.94
CA SER A 150 -18.17 7.43 -7.47
C SER A 150 -17.95 6.28 -8.47
N PRO A 151 -17.43 5.12 -8.03
CA PRO A 151 -17.41 3.90 -8.81
C PRO A 151 -18.82 3.44 -9.18
N ARG A 152 -19.04 3.04 -10.44
CA ARG A 152 -20.34 2.52 -10.90
C ARG A 152 -20.40 1.00 -10.74
N SER A 153 -20.43 0.53 -9.49
CA SER A 153 -20.38 -0.90 -9.11
C SER A 153 -21.37 -1.78 -9.88
N SER A 154 -22.57 -1.29 -10.17
CA SER A 154 -23.63 -2.01 -10.90
C SER A 154 -23.30 -2.24 -12.39
N LEU A 155 -22.63 -1.30 -13.05
CA LEU A 155 -22.20 -1.42 -14.44
C LEU A 155 -21.02 -2.39 -14.55
N THR A 156 -20.10 -2.34 -13.60
CA THR A 156 -18.94 -3.23 -13.53
C THR A 156 -19.34 -4.69 -13.38
N LEU A 157 -20.34 -4.99 -12.53
CA LEU A 157 -20.81 -6.35 -12.29
C LEU A 157 -21.39 -7.04 -13.53
N GLY A 158 -22.13 -6.30 -14.35
CA GLY A 158 -22.76 -6.85 -15.56
C GLY A 158 -21.77 -7.24 -16.65
N GLN A 159 -20.51 -6.79 -16.57
CA GLN A 159 -19.49 -6.99 -17.60
C GLN A 159 -18.27 -7.76 -17.10
N VAL A 160 -18.34 -8.43 -15.94
CA VAL A 160 -17.23 -9.26 -15.46
C VAL A 160 -17.13 -10.52 -16.32
N ASN A 161 -15.98 -10.70 -16.96
CA ASN A 161 -15.63 -11.91 -17.69
C ASN A 161 -14.30 -12.47 -17.17
N GLU A 162 -13.97 -13.70 -17.56
CA GLU A 162 -12.76 -14.39 -17.10
C GLU A 162 -11.47 -13.65 -17.50
N GLN A 163 -11.43 -13.03 -18.69
CA GLN A 163 -10.28 -12.27 -19.15
C GLN A 163 -9.98 -11.05 -18.26
N LYS A 164 -11.01 -10.33 -17.82
CA LYS A 164 -10.89 -9.21 -16.87
C LYS A 164 -10.40 -9.68 -15.50
N VAL A 165 -10.93 -10.80 -15.03
CA VAL A 165 -10.48 -11.40 -13.76
C VAL A 165 -9.01 -11.79 -13.84
N LEU A 166 -8.61 -12.45 -14.93
CA LEU A 166 -7.22 -12.85 -15.17
C LEU A 166 -6.30 -11.64 -15.26
N PHE A 167 -6.69 -10.58 -15.98
CA PHE A 167 -5.91 -9.35 -16.07
C PHE A 167 -5.67 -8.76 -14.67
N VAL A 168 -6.72 -8.60 -13.87
CA VAL A 168 -6.59 -8.02 -12.52
C VAL A 168 -5.74 -8.92 -11.62
N GLN A 169 -5.95 -10.24 -11.67
CA GLN A 169 -5.15 -11.20 -10.92
C GLN A 169 -3.65 -11.08 -11.26
N ARG A 170 -3.30 -11.06 -12.55
CA ARG A 170 -1.91 -10.91 -13.01
C ARG A 170 -1.35 -9.54 -12.68
N MET A 171 -2.12 -8.47 -12.85
CA MET A 171 -1.67 -7.12 -12.51
C MET A 171 -1.30 -7.00 -11.02
N LEU A 172 -2.12 -7.58 -10.14
CA LEU A 172 -1.83 -7.61 -8.71
C LEU A 172 -0.64 -8.51 -8.37
N ALA A 173 -0.61 -9.75 -8.87
CA ALA A 173 0.41 -10.74 -8.53
C ALA A 173 1.78 -10.48 -9.16
N GLU A 174 1.81 -10.10 -10.43
CA GLU A 174 3.05 -10.00 -11.23
C GLU A 174 3.62 -8.59 -11.25
N ARG A 175 2.81 -7.55 -10.95
CA ARG A 175 3.27 -6.15 -10.98
C ARG A 175 3.17 -5.48 -9.61
N VAL A 176 1.98 -5.33 -9.05
CA VAL A 176 1.78 -4.55 -7.81
C VAL A 176 2.53 -5.17 -6.63
N VAL A 177 2.37 -6.48 -6.38
CA VAL A 177 3.01 -7.15 -5.25
C VAL A 177 4.55 -7.09 -5.34
N PRO A 178 5.21 -7.48 -6.45
CA PRO A 178 6.66 -7.41 -6.55
C PRO A 178 7.22 -5.99 -6.42
N ILE A 179 6.58 -5.01 -7.05
CA ILE A 179 7.04 -3.61 -6.96
C ILE A 179 6.89 -3.09 -5.54
N GLY A 180 5.78 -3.37 -4.86
CA GLY A 180 5.58 -2.95 -3.47
C GLY A 180 6.57 -3.60 -2.51
N GLN A 181 6.93 -4.87 -2.73
CA GLN A 181 7.99 -5.55 -1.96
C GLN A 181 9.37 -4.93 -2.22
N GLN A 182 9.70 -4.63 -3.48
CA GLN A 182 10.96 -3.94 -3.82
C GLN A 182 11.03 -2.53 -3.23
N LEU A 183 9.89 -1.81 -3.22
CA LEU A 183 9.78 -0.49 -2.62
C LEU A 183 10.07 -0.54 -1.12
N VAL A 184 9.47 -1.49 -0.39
CA VAL A 184 9.74 -1.68 1.04
C VAL A 184 11.20 -2.10 1.29
N ALA A 185 11.74 -3.00 0.46
CA ALA A 185 13.12 -3.46 0.57
C ALA A 185 14.20 -2.39 0.28
N SER A 186 13.81 -1.23 -0.25
CA SER A 186 14.71 -0.09 -0.48
C SER A 186 15.05 0.68 0.81
N PHE A 187 14.44 0.32 1.94
CA PHE A 187 14.64 0.99 3.24
C PHE A 187 15.49 0.14 4.19
N PRO A 188 16.06 0.74 5.26
CA PRO A 188 16.87 0.00 6.24
C PRO A 188 16.13 -1.23 6.79
N ALA A 189 16.83 -2.36 6.85
CA ALA A 189 16.27 -3.64 7.27
C ALA A 189 15.59 -3.58 8.65
N GLU A 190 16.11 -2.76 9.57
CA GLU A 190 15.52 -2.56 10.90
C GLU A 190 14.11 -1.96 10.82
N SER A 191 13.92 -0.90 10.02
CA SER A 191 12.61 -0.25 9.84
C SER A 191 11.62 -1.18 9.13
N VAL A 192 12.09 -1.94 8.15
CA VAL A 192 11.29 -2.95 7.45
C VAL A 192 10.85 -4.06 8.43
N GLN A 193 11.77 -4.57 9.25
CA GLN A 193 11.46 -5.59 10.25
C GLN A 193 10.46 -5.06 11.29
N GLN A 194 10.63 -3.83 11.77
CA GLN A 194 9.69 -3.19 12.69
C GLN A 194 8.30 -3.05 12.08
N ALA A 195 8.20 -2.66 10.80
CA ALA A 195 6.93 -2.62 10.08
C ALA A 195 6.28 -4.01 9.98
N HIS A 196 7.05 -5.08 9.73
CA HIS A 196 6.53 -6.46 9.72
C HIS A 196 6.06 -6.93 11.09
N VAL A 197 6.82 -6.68 12.16
CA VAL A 197 6.40 -7.01 13.53
C VAL A 197 5.10 -6.28 13.88
N PHE A 198 5.01 -4.98 13.53
CA PHE A 198 3.78 -4.21 13.72
C PHE A 198 2.60 -4.81 12.95
N MET A 199 2.81 -5.23 11.71
CA MET A 199 1.80 -5.92 10.90
C MET A 199 1.32 -7.22 11.56
N GLN A 200 2.23 -8.04 12.07
CA GLN A 200 1.89 -9.29 12.74
C GLN A 200 1.10 -9.05 14.04
N GLN A 201 1.48 -8.03 14.82
CA GLN A 201 0.87 -7.74 16.11
C GLN A 201 -0.52 -7.10 15.98
N TYR A 202 -0.69 -6.14 15.07
CA TYR A 202 -1.90 -5.31 15.02
C TYR A 202 -2.81 -5.60 13.83
N TYR A 203 -2.30 -6.26 12.78
CA TYR A 203 -3.02 -6.54 11.54
C TYR A 203 -2.88 -8.01 11.11
N SER A 204 -2.86 -8.94 12.07
CA SER A 204 -2.72 -10.38 11.82
C SER A 204 -3.75 -10.95 10.83
N SER A 205 -4.95 -10.37 10.79
CA SER A 205 -6.01 -10.75 9.85
C SER A 205 -5.67 -10.41 8.39
N GLU A 206 -4.81 -9.42 8.14
CA GLU A 206 -4.41 -8.94 6.81
C GLU A 206 -3.19 -9.70 6.23
N LEU A 207 -2.51 -10.52 7.03
CA LEU A 207 -1.34 -11.28 6.58
C LEU A 207 -1.65 -12.16 5.37
N PRO A 208 -0.67 -12.40 4.47
CA PRO A 208 -0.83 -13.25 3.30
C PRO A 208 -1.39 -14.64 3.65
N LEU A 209 -2.36 -15.12 2.86
CA LEU A 209 -2.99 -16.42 3.04
C LEU A 209 -2.00 -17.59 2.99
N ALA A 210 -0.89 -17.45 2.24
CA ALA A 210 0.16 -18.47 2.19
C ALA A 210 0.81 -18.68 3.57
N GLN A 211 1.15 -17.59 4.27
CA GLN A 211 1.80 -17.64 5.58
C GLN A 211 0.90 -18.22 6.68
N LYS A 212 -0.43 -18.15 6.51
CA LYS A 212 -1.37 -18.73 7.48
C LYS A 212 -1.39 -20.26 7.43
N ARG A 213 -1.24 -20.84 6.23
CA ARG A 213 -1.23 -22.30 6.05
C ARG A 213 0.00 -22.93 6.71
N ASP A 214 1.16 -22.30 6.52
CA ASP A 214 2.42 -22.78 7.09
C ASP A 214 2.37 -22.77 8.64
N GLY A 215 1.68 -21.79 9.24
CA GLY A 215 1.49 -21.72 10.68
C GLY A 215 0.50 -22.74 11.24
N GLU A 216 -0.55 -23.09 10.50
CA GLU A 216 -1.53 -24.10 10.90
C GLU A 216 -0.95 -25.51 10.79
N GLU A 217 -0.19 -25.82 9.73
CA GLU A 217 0.48 -27.11 9.58
C GLU A 217 1.47 -27.39 10.73
N LEU A 218 2.23 -26.38 11.16
CA LEU A 218 3.14 -26.50 12.31
C LEU A 218 2.42 -26.64 13.66
N ALA A 219 1.21 -26.12 13.81
CA ALA A 219 0.46 -26.20 15.07
C ALA A 219 -0.26 -27.56 15.26
N THR A 220 -0.45 -28.30 14.16
CA THR A 220 -1.09 -29.63 14.16
C THR A 220 -0.10 -30.80 14.18
N ALA A 221 1.20 -30.53 14.06
CA ALA A 221 2.29 -31.50 14.14
C ALA A 221 2.87 -31.55 15.57
#